data_AF-A0A7W6C9H3-F1
#
_entry.id   AF-A0A7W6C9H3-F1
#
_cell.length_a   1.000
_cell.length_b   1.000
_cell.length_c   1.000
_cell.angle_alpha   90.00
_cell.angle_beta   90.00
_cell.angle_gamma   90.00
#
_symmetry.space_group_name_H-M   'P 1'
#
loop_
_entity.id
_entity.type
_entity.pdbx_description
1 polymer ?
#
loop_
_entity_poly.entity_id
_entity_poly.type
_entity_poly.pdbx_seq_one_letter_code
_entity_poly.pdbx_strand_id
1 'polypeptide(L)'
;MSEDQSAARFLAVVEQINETAPVALDATGAALIAAVHLGIGSDSRSLANKLGIAHALVLRDINVLSGRLLTVTKRDARTQRTWVELTDEASTLAQSASHVLLKPSLSQME
;
A
#
# COMPACT_ATOMS: atom_id res chain seq x y z
N MET A 1 -9.70 6.40 17.05
CA MET A 1 -9.42 7.14 15.81
C MET A 1 -10.71 7.17 15.04
N SER A 2 -11.12 8.34 14.55
CA SER A 2 -12.27 8.47 13.66
C SER A 2 -11.93 7.90 12.28
N GLU A 3 -12.93 7.49 11.50
CA GLU A 3 -12.72 6.97 10.15
C GLU A 3 -11.97 7.98 9.26
N ASP A 4 -12.29 9.27 9.36
CA ASP A 4 -11.59 10.35 8.65
C ASP A 4 -10.10 10.42 9.01
N GLN A 5 -9.75 10.19 10.27
CA GLN A 5 -8.36 10.20 10.72
C GLN A 5 -7.59 8.98 10.18
N SER A 6 -8.24 7.83 10.10
CA SER A 6 -7.66 6.63 9.48
C SER A 6 -7.47 6.81 7.97
N ALA A 7 -8.43 7.44 7.28
CA ALA A 7 -8.34 7.76 5.86
C ALA A 7 -7.23 8.79 5.57
N ALA A 8 -7.15 9.86 6.36
CA ALA A 8 -6.09 10.86 6.24
C ALA A 8 -4.69 10.26 6.46
N ARG A 9 -4.55 9.39 7.49
CA ARG A 9 -3.30 8.66 7.72
C ARG A 9 -2.95 7.76 6.53
N PHE A 10 -3.92 7.04 5.99
CA PHE A 10 -3.72 6.19 4.82
C PHE A 10 -3.20 7.02 3.64
N LEU A 11 -3.87 8.12 3.28
CA LEU A 11 -3.47 8.96 2.16
C LEU A 11 -2.08 9.56 2.34
N ALA A 12 -1.74 9.99 3.56
CA ALA A 12 -0.41 10.51 3.85
C ALA A 12 0.68 9.43 3.69
N VAL A 13 0.42 8.17 4.07
CA VAL A 13 1.35 7.06 3.84
C VAL A 13 1.51 6.81 2.34
N VAL A 14 0.41 6.84 1.57
CA VAL A 14 0.43 6.65 0.11
C VAL A 14 1.26 7.73 -0.57
N GLU A 15 1.03 9.00 -0.23
CA GLU A 15 1.80 10.14 -0.75
C GLU A 15 3.29 9.96 -0.46
N GLN A 16 3.63 9.65 0.79
CA GLN A 16 5.02 9.49 1.18
C GLN A 16 5.72 8.33 0.47
N ILE A 17 5.03 7.20 0.27
CA ILE A 17 5.54 6.06 -0.53
C ILE A 17 5.76 6.51 -1.98
N ASN A 18 4.83 7.24 -2.57
CA ASN A 18 4.93 7.68 -3.95
C ASN A 18 6.13 8.62 -4.17
N GLU A 19 6.45 9.47 -3.19
CA GLU A 19 7.59 10.39 -3.25
C GLU A 19 8.96 9.73 -3.03
N THR A 20 9.00 8.66 -2.22
CA THR A 20 10.26 8.07 -1.74
C THR A 20 10.58 6.70 -2.33
N ALA A 21 9.67 6.15 -3.13
CA ALA A 21 9.90 4.87 -3.77
C ALA A 21 11.15 4.90 -4.66
N PRO A 22 11.96 3.85 -4.65
CA PRO A 22 13.18 3.75 -5.46
C PRO A 22 12.88 3.66 -6.97
N VAL A 23 11.62 3.44 -7.32
CA VAL A 23 11.12 3.29 -8.68
C VAL A 23 9.84 4.09 -8.81
N ALA A 24 9.60 4.69 -9.97
CA ALA A 24 8.35 5.41 -10.20
C ALA A 24 7.15 4.46 -10.01
N LEU A 25 6.29 4.80 -9.04
CA LEU A 25 5.03 4.12 -8.80
C LEU A 25 3.91 4.98 -9.37
N ASP A 26 2.86 4.32 -9.83
CA ASP A 26 1.59 5.02 -10.00
C ASP A 26 0.85 5.07 -8.65
N ALA A 27 -0.19 5.91 -8.59
CA ALA A 27 -0.96 6.11 -7.37
C ALA A 27 -1.56 4.80 -6.84
N THR A 28 -1.96 3.89 -7.73
CA THR A 28 -2.52 2.59 -7.33
C THR A 28 -1.46 1.67 -6.74
N GLY A 29 -0.26 1.60 -7.32
CA GLY A 29 0.86 0.84 -6.78
C GLY A 29 1.26 1.30 -5.38
N ALA A 30 1.39 2.61 -5.16
CA ALA A 30 1.65 3.16 -3.83
C ALA A 30 0.53 2.85 -2.82
N ALA A 31 -0.74 2.95 -3.26
CA ALA A 31 -1.91 2.59 -2.45
C ALA A 31 -1.94 1.10 -2.05
N LEU A 32 -1.54 0.20 -2.95
CA LEU A 32 -1.45 -1.24 -2.65
C LEU A 32 -0.39 -1.53 -1.60
N ILE A 33 0.80 -0.93 -1.71
CA ILE A 33 1.88 -1.11 -0.73
C ILE A 33 1.42 -0.60 0.65
N ALA A 34 0.83 0.60 0.70
CA ALA A 34 0.28 1.16 1.94
C ALA A 34 -0.80 0.27 2.55
N ALA A 35 -1.73 -0.24 1.74
CA ALA A 35 -2.84 -1.07 2.20
C ALA A 35 -2.36 -2.41 2.76
N VAL A 36 -1.37 -3.04 2.15
CA VAL A 36 -0.76 -4.28 2.68
C VAL A 36 0.00 -3.98 3.97
N HIS A 37 0.81 -2.92 4.00
CA HIS A 37 1.58 -2.51 5.18
C HIS A 37 0.69 -2.23 6.39
N LEU A 38 -0.43 -1.53 6.19
CA LEU A 38 -1.37 -1.14 7.24
C LEU A 38 -2.37 -2.26 7.59
N GLY A 39 -2.25 -3.44 6.98
CA GLY A 39 -3.14 -4.58 7.25
C GLY A 39 -4.57 -4.40 6.73
N ILE A 40 -4.80 -3.48 5.79
CA ILE A 40 -6.12 -3.17 5.21
C ILE A 40 -6.56 -4.29 4.25
N GLY A 41 -5.61 -4.93 3.56
CA GLY A 41 -5.87 -6.09 2.72
C GLY A 41 -4.58 -6.81 2.32
N SER A 42 -4.66 -8.13 2.12
CA SER A 42 -3.53 -8.99 1.73
C SER A 42 -3.81 -9.81 0.47
N ASP A 43 -4.93 -9.53 -0.20
CA ASP A 43 -5.28 -10.17 -1.45
C ASP A 43 -6.03 -9.21 -2.38
N SER A 44 -5.93 -9.50 -3.68
CA SER A 44 -6.49 -8.68 -4.76
C SER A 44 -7.96 -8.28 -4.60
N ARG A 45 -8.83 -9.12 -4.02
CA ARG A 45 -10.25 -8.77 -3.84
C ARG A 45 -10.45 -7.88 -2.61
N SER A 46 -9.78 -8.21 -1.51
CA SER A 46 -9.84 -7.39 -0.30
C SER A 46 -9.30 -5.99 -0.58
N LEU A 47 -8.19 -5.90 -1.30
CA LEU A 47 -7.59 -4.63 -1.74
C LEU A 47 -8.53 -3.84 -2.66
N ALA A 48 -9.11 -4.48 -3.68
CA ALA A 48 -10.08 -3.84 -4.57
C ALA A 48 -11.28 -3.26 -3.80
N ASN A 49 -11.86 -4.06 -2.91
CA ASN A 49 -13.02 -3.64 -2.11
C ASN A 49 -12.69 -2.49 -1.15
N LYS A 50 -11.54 -2.54 -0.49
CA LYS A 50 -11.14 -1.53 0.51
C LYS A 50 -10.71 -0.22 -0.12
N LEU A 51 -10.06 -0.28 -1.29
CA LEU A 51 -9.62 0.90 -2.03
C LEU A 51 -10.71 1.46 -2.96
N GLY A 52 -11.83 0.75 -3.14
CA GLY A 52 -12.92 1.19 -4.02
C GLY A 52 -12.56 1.19 -5.51
N ILE A 53 -11.61 0.34 -5.92
CA ILE A 53 -11.11 0.27 -7.31
C ILE A 53 -11.42 -1.08 -7.94
N ALA A 54 -11.47 -1.11 -9.27
CA ALA A 54 -11.78 -2.33 -10.01
C ALA A 54 -10.73 -3.44 -9.76
N HIS A 55 -11.20 -4.67 -9.53
CA HIS A 55 -10.34 -5.83 -9.27
C HIS A 55 -9.31 -6.07 -10.38
N ALA A 56 -9.66 -5.82 -11.64
CA ALA A 56 -8.75 -5.95 -12.77
C ALA A 56 -7.57 -4.95 -12.72
N LEU A 57 -7.78 -3.73 -12.22
CA LEU A 57 -6.69 -2.76 -12.03
C LEU A 57 -5.75 -3.23 -10.91
N VAL A 58 -6.31 -3.71 -9.80
CA VAL A 58 -5.51 -4.31 -8.72
C VAL A 58 -4.67 -5.48 -9.22
N LEU A 59 -5.25 -6.37 -10.03
CA LEU A 59 -4.50 -7.50 -10.61
C LEU A 59 -3.40 -7.03 -11.56
N ARG A 60 -3.64 -5.98 -12.35
CA ARG A 60 -2.63 -5.37 -13.22
C ARG A 60 -1.44 -4.89 -12.38
N ASP A 61 -1.68 -4.11 -11.33
CA ASP A 61 -0.62 -3.53 -10.52
C ASP A 61 0.11 -4.59 -9.68
N ILE A 62 -0.61 -5.58 -9.16
CA ILE A 62 0.02 -6.74 -8.52
C ILE A 62 0.98 -7.42 -9.50
N ASN A 63 0.60 -7.61 -10.77
CA ASN A 63 1.49 -8.22 -11.74
C ASN A 63 2.71 -7.33 -12.09
N VAL A 64 2.56 -6.00 -12.12
CA VAL A 64 3.67 -5.06 -12.34
C VAL A 64 4.66 -5.03 -11.17
N LEU A 65 4.15 -5.11 -9.94
CA LEU A 65 4.95 -5.01 -8.71
C LEU A 65 5.52 -6.36 -8.24
N SER A 66 4.96 -7.47 -8.71
CA SER A 66 5.36 -8.82 -8.34
C SER A 66 6.84 -9.08 -8.65
N GLY A 67 7.58 -9.58 -7.67
CA GLY A 67 9.01 -9.85 -7.78
C GLY A 67 9.90 -8.62 -7.59
N ARG A 68 9.32 -7.46 -7.27
CA ARG A 68 10.05 -6.22 -6.94
C ARG A 68 9.62 -5.69 -5.59
N LEU A 69 8.37 -5.26 -5.49
CA LEU A 69 7.79 -4.67 -4.26
C LEU A 69 6.72 -5.55 -3.63
N LEU A 70 6.16 -6.50 -4.39
CA LEU A 70 5.22 -7.49 -3.88
C LEU A 70 5.75 -8.91 -4.13
N THR A 71 5.50 -9.80 -3.18
CA THR A 71 5.66 -11.25 -3.33
C THR A 71 4.28 -11.89 -3.43
N VAL A 72 4.02 -12.61 -4.52
CA VAL A 72 2.76 -13.39 -4.64
C VAL A 72 2.92 -14.71 -3.89
N THR A 73 2.14 -14.90 -2.83
CA THR A 73 2.22 -16.10 -1.98
C THR A 73 1.25 -17.20 -2.42
N LYS A 74 0.12 -16.81 -3.05
CA LYS A 74 -0.90 -17.75 -3.52
C LYS A 74 -1.72 -17.15 -4.66
N ARG A 75 -2.18 -18.00 -5.57
CA ARG A 75 -3.20 -17.68 -6.57
C ARG A 75 -4.32 -18.71 -6.55
N ASP A 76 -5.56 -18.26 -6.68
CA ASP A 76 -6.75 -19.10 -6.84
C ASP A 76 -7.26 -18.96 -8.29
N ALA A 77 -7.10 -20.04 -9.08
CA ALA A 77 -7.43 -20.04 -10.50
C ALA A 77 -8.93 -19.87 -10.78
N ARG A 78 -9.80 -20.31 -9.87
CA ARG A 78 -11.26 -20.25 -10.05
C ARG A 78 -11.81 -18.85 -9.83
N THR A 79 -11.27 -18.14 -8.84
CA THR A 79 -11.79 -16.83 -8.39
C THR A 79 -10.91 -15.66 -8.84
N GLN A 80 -9.77 -15.95 -9.46
CA GLN A 80 -8.72 -14.99 -9.82
C GLN A 80 -8.24 -14.16 -8.64
N ARG A 81 -8.26 -14.75 -7.43
CA ARG A 81 -7.75 -14.10 -6.22
C ARG A 81 -6.24 -14.35 -6.12
N THR A 82 -5.47 -13.28 -5.97
CA THR A 82 -4.02 -13.32 -5.73
C THR A 82 -3.74 -12.78 -4.34
N TRP A 83 -3.01 -13.53 -3.51
CA TRP A 83 -2.52 -13.10 -2.21
C TRP A 83 -1.10 -12.58 -2.35
N VAL A 84 -0.81 -11.51 -1.62
CA VAL A 84 0.46 -10.78 -1.71
C VAL A 84 1.00 -10.43 -0.33
N GLU A 85 2.32 -10.38 -0.26
CA GLU A 85 3.08 -9.81 0.85
C GLU A 85 4.03 -8.74 0.29
N LEU A 86 4.51 -7.84 1.14
CA LEU A 86 5.56 -6.89 0.76
C LEU A 86 6.90 -7.62 0.68
N THR A 87 7.75 -7.23 -0.26
CA THR A 87 9.18 -7.55 -0.15
C THR A 87 9.80 -6.80 1.03
N ASP A 88 11.00 -7.22 1.45
CA ASP A 88 11.72 -6.51 2.53
C ASP A 88 11.92 -5.03 2.20
N GLU A 89 12.30 -4.73 0.95
CA GLU A 89 12.46 -3.36 0.44
C GLU A 89 11.17 -2.54 0.56
N ALA A 90 10.04 -3.09 0.08
CA ALA A 90 8.74 -2.42 0.16
C ALA A 90 8.26 -2.28 1.61
N SER A 91 8.56 -3.24 2.47
CA SER A 91 8.23 -3.19 3.89
C SER A 91 9.02 -2.09 4.60
N THR A 92 10.32 -1.97 4.34
CA THR A 92 11.15 -0.87 4.87
C THR A 92 10.66 0.49 4.38
N LEU A 93 10.38 0.63 3.07
CA LEU A 93 9.83 1.85 2.49
C LEU A 93 8.52 2.27 3.19
N ALA A 94 7.57 1.35 3.33
CA ALA A 94 6.28 1.62 3.94
C ALA A 94 6.39 1.92 5.45
N GLN A 95 7.31 1.25 6.16
CA GLN A 95 7.62 1.55 7.56
C GLN A 95 8.18 2.96 7.73
N SER A 96 9.15 3.35 6.89
CA SER A 96 9.71 4.71 6.90
C SER A 96 8.64 5.75 6.62
N ALA A 97 7.78 5.53 5.62
CA ALA A 97 6.66 6.40 5.29
C ALA A 97 5.68 6.57 6.47
N SER A 98 5.29 5.46 7.12
CA SER A 98 4.43 5.49 8.30
C SER A 98 5.06 6.20 9.50
N HIS A 99 6.38 6.12 9.67
CA HIS A 99 7.08 6.73 10.81
C HIS A 99 7.28 8.24 10.65
N VAL A 100 7.49 8.74 9.43
CA VAL A 100 7.55 10.19 9.16
C VAL A 100 6.28 10.88 9.65
N LEU A 101 5.13 10.22 9.51
CA LEU A 101 3.82 10.73 9.90
C LEU A 101 3.49 10.57 11.39
N LEU A 102 4.26 9.76 12.12
CA LEU A 102 4.13 9.58 13.57
C LEU A 102 4.96 10.59 14.37
N LYS A 103 5.91 11.29 13.74
CA LYS A 103 6.59 12.42 14.39
C LYS A 103 5.55 13.53 14.57
N PRO A 104 5.15 13.86 15.82
CA PRO A 104 4.39 15.09 16.02
C PRO A 104 5.28 16.22 15.53
N SER A 105 4.69 17.19 14.85
CA SER A 105 5.32 18.48 14.59
C SER A 105 5.64 19.18 15.93
N LEU A 106 6.72 18.77 16.60
CA LEU A 106 7.28 19.45 17.78
C LEU A 106 8.11 20.68 17.37
N SER A 107 7.79 21.31 16.25
CA SER A 107 8.60 22.43 15.71
C SER A 107 7.79 23.52 15.03
N GLN A 108 6.50 23.67 15.34
CA GLN A 108 5.74 24.88 15.02
C GLN A 108 5.18 25.52 16.30
N MET A 109 6.08 25.93 17.18
CA MET A 109 5.84 26.93 18.22
C MET A 109 7.13 27.71 18.45
N GLU A 110 7.49 28.55 17.48
CA GLU A 110 8.33 29.74 17.71
C GLU A 110 7.62 30.96 17.10
#